data_AF-A0A0J8V8N3-F1
#
_entry.id   AF-A0A0J8V8N3-F1
#
_cell.length_a   1.000
_cell.length_b   1.000
_cell.length_c   1.000
_cell.angle_alpha   90.00
_cell.angle_beta   90.00
_cell.angle_gamma   90.00
#
_symmetry.space_group_name_H-M   'P 1'
#
loop_
_entity.id
_entity.type
_entity.pdbx_description
1 polymer ?
#
loop_
_entity_poly.entity_id
_entity_poly.type
_entity_poly.pdbx_seq_one_letter_code
_entity_poly.pdbx_strand_id
1 'polypeptide(L)'
;MKIERQLESILQHFKRALAAGDWDKLADLDTKLQQALPKLKQSPLTPEVKVKLAQINQFYSQMIARGESEKADIRAQIQQQQTNSEGMQAYLQNR
;
A
#
# COMPACT_ATOMS: atom_id res chain seq x y z
N MET A 1 21.14 5.72 16.92
CA MET A 1 19.91 5.66 17.74
C MET A 1 18.70 6.45 17.21
N LYS A 2 18.81 7.72 16.75
CA LYS A 2 17.62 8.51 16.32
C LYS A 2 16.98 7.98 15.03
N ILE A 3 17.80 7.60 14.04
CA ILE A 3 17.35 7.10 12.74
C ILE A 3 16.69 5.71 12.83
N GLU A 4 17.22 4.82 13.68
CA GLU A 4 16.66 3.47 13.83
C GLU A 4 15.23 3.50 14.39
N ARG A 5 15.00 4.33 15.42
CA ARG A 5 13.65 4.55 15.97
C ARG A 5 12.72 5.21 14.96
N GLN A 6 13.22 6.13 14.13
CA GLN A 6 12.42 6.74 13.08
C GLN A 6 11.99 5.70 12.02
N LEU A 7 12.92 4.87 11.55
CA LEU A 7 12.61 3.80 10.60
C LEU A 7 11.65 2.75 11.18
N GLU A 8 11.82 2.42 12.46
CA GLU A 8 10.89 1.52 13.16
C GLU A 8 9.49 2.12 13.28
N SER A 9 9.38 3.40 13.65
CA SER A 9 8.09 4.11 13.69
C SER A 9 7.43 4.16 12.31
N ILE A 10 8.20 4.45 11.25
CA ILE A 10 7.71 4.43 9.87
C ILE A 10 7.18 3.03 9.51
N LEU A 11 7.93 1.97 9.80
CA LEU A 11 7.50 0.60 9.53
C LEU A 11 6.19 0.25 10.27
N GLN A 12 6.05 0.67 11.53
CA GLN A 12 4.80 0.45 12.28
C GLN A 12 3.62 1.23 11.69
N HIS A 13 3.84 2.45 11.23
CA HIS A 13 2.80 3.23 10.54
C HIS A 13 2.38 2.59 9.22
N PHE A 14 3.33 2.07 8.44
CA PHE A 14 3.04 1.31 7.22
C PHE A 14 2.19 0.07 7.51
N LYS A 15 2.55 -0.72 8.52
CA LYS A 15 1.77 -1.89 8.95
C LYS A 15 0.35 -1.52 9.33
N ARG A 16 0.18 -0.45 10.10
CA ARG A 16 -1.13 0.00 10.57
C ARG A 16 -1.99 0.55 9.43
N ALA A 17 -1.41 1.32 8.51
CA ALA A 17 -2.12 1.84 7.35
C ALA A 17 -2.54 0.71 6.39
N LEU A 18 -1.67 -0.27 6.14
CA LEU A 18 -2.01 -1.45 5.33
C LEU A 18 -3.14 -2.28 5.97
N ALA A 19 -3.08 -2.51 7.28
CA ALA A 19 -4.13 -3.23 8.00
C ALA A 19 -5.48 -2.48 7.98
N ALA A 20 -5.44 -1.15 7.89
CA ALA A 20 -6.63 -0.31 7.79
C ALA A 20 -7.13 -0.12 6.34
N GLY A 21 -6.39 -0.59 5.32
CA GLY A 21 -6.70 -0.30 3.92
C GLY A 21 -6.59 1.19 3.55
N ASP A 22 -5.81 1.95 4.33
CA ASP A 22 -5.68 3.41 4.17
C ASP A 22 -4.60 3.72 3.11
N TRP A 23 -5.01 3.63 1.85
CA TRP A 23 -4.12 3.80 0.69
C TRP A 23 -3.51 5.19 0.58
N ASP A 24 -4.26 6.24 0.92
CA ASP A 24 -3.75 7.61 0.94
C ASP A 24 -2.63 7.78 1.98
N LYS A 25 -2.83 7.24 3.17
CA LYS A 25 -1.81 7.27 4.21
C LYS A 25 -0.58 6.46 3.87
N LEU A 26 -0.73 5.36 3.12
CA LEU A 26 0.41 4.59 2.60
C LEU A 26 1.23 5.44 1.60
N ALA A 27 0.58 6.19 0.72
CA ALA A 27 1.27 7.09 -0.23
C ALA A 27 1.99 8.25 0.48
N ASP A 28 1.37 8.82 1.51
CA ASP A 28 2.00 9.85 2.35
C ASP A 28 3.26 9.34 3.07
N LEU A 29 3.20 8.11 3.59
CA LEU A 29 4.33 7.47 4.27
C LEU A 29 5.46 7.14 3.28
N ASP A 30 5.13 6.69 2.08
CA ASP A 30 6.10 6.46 0.99
C ASP A 30 6.82 7.76 0.61
N THR A 31 6.07 8.83 0.39
CA THR A 31 6.64 10.15 0.07
C THR A 31 7.61 10.63 1.16
N LYS A 32 7.22 10.50 2.43
CA LYS A 32 8.08 10.86 3.58
C LYS A 32 9.35 10.02 3.63
N LEU A 33 9.25 8.72 3.35
CA LEU A 33 10.42 7.84 3.29
C LEU A 33 11.35 8.24 2.14
N GLN A 34 10.81 8.47 0.95
CA GLN A 34 11.58 8.89 -0.22
C GLN A 34 12.34 10.21 0.01
N GLN A 35 11.71 11.18 0.68
CA GLN A 35 12.36 12.44 1.07
C GLN A 35 13.47 12.25 2.13
N ALA A 36 13.36 11.22 2.97
CA ALA A 36 14.35 10.91 3.99
C ALA A 36 15.56 10.10 3.47
N LEU A 37 15.37 9.32 2.40
CA LEU A 37 16.41 8.44 1.83
C LEU A 37 17.72 9.15 1.42
N PRO A 38 17.72 10.34 0.77
CA PRO A 38 18.95 11.04 0.42
C PRO A 38 19.78 11.40 1.66
N LYS A 39 19.13 11.85 2.74
CA LYS A 39 19.80 12.19 4.01
C LYS A 39 20.35 10.95 4.71
N LEU A 40 19.65 9.82 4.60
CA LEU A 40 20.12 8.53 5.10
C LEU A 40 21.36 8.01 4.36
N LYS A 41 21.42 8.20 3.03
CA LYS A 41 22.59 7.78 2.22
C LYS A 41 23.85 8.60 2.52
N GLN A 42 23.71 9.84 2.98
CA GLN A 42 24.83 10.72 3.33
C GLN A 42 25.44 10.40 4.70
N SER A 43 24.75 9.61 5.54
CA SER A 43 25.24 9.19 6.85
C SER A 43 25.75 7.75 6.80
N PRO A 44 26.77 7.37 7.60
CA PRO A 44 27.19 5.98 7.71
C PRO A 44 26.02 5.11 8.20
N LEU A 45 25.55 4.22 7.32
CA LEU A 45 24.47 3.28 7.61
C LEU A 45 25.00 2.16 8.50
N THR A 46 24.56 2.14 9.76
CA THR A 46 24.85 1.03 10.67
C THR A 46 24.17 -0.25 10.18
N PRO A 47 24.65 -1.44 10.60
CA PRO A 47 24.01 -2.71 10.26
C PRO A 47 22.53 -2.75 10.62
N GLU A 48 22.14 -2.20 11.77
CA GLU A 48 20.74 -2.16 12.23
C GLU A 48 19.85 -1.35 11.28
N VAL A 49 20.36 -0.21 10.80
CA VAL A 49 19.64 0.64 9.83
C VAL A 49 19.43 -0.10 8.52
N LYS A 50 20.43 -0.85 8.04
CA LYS A 50 20.30 -1.67 6.81
C LYS A 50 19.25 -2.75 6.98
N VAL A 51 19.21 -3.43 8.13
CA VAL A 51 18.19 -4.44 8.43
C VAL A 51 16.79 -3.83 8.42
N LYS A 52 16.59 -2.66 9.04
CA LYS A 52 15.29 -1.98 9.04
C LYS A 52 14.86 -1.53 7.64
N LEU A 53 15.79 -1.02 6.83
CA LEU A 53 15.51 -0.68 5.43
C LEU A 53 15.14 -1.92 4.60
N ALA A 54 15.82 -3.05 4.82
CA ALA A 54 15.48 -4.31 4.16
C ALA A 54 14.08 -4.82 4.57
N GLN A 55 13.70 -4.69 5.84
CA GLN A 55 12.35 -5.02 6.32
C GLN A 55 11.28 -4.14 5.67
N ILE A 56 11.54 -2.83 5.57
CA ILE A 56 10.65 -1.90 4.85
C ILE A 56 10.53 -2.32 3.38
N ASN A 57 11.63 -2.66 2.72
CA ASN A 57 11.60 -3.09 1.32
C ASN A 57 10.81 -4.40 1.12
N GLN A 58 10.97 -5.40 1.99
CA GLN A 58 10.11 -6.60 1.96
C GLN A 58 8.64 -6.27 2.18
N PHE A 59 8.34 -5.27 3.02
CA PHE A 59 6.98 -4.85 3.27
C PHE A 59 6.32 -4.21 2.03
N TYR A 60 7.08 -3.53 1.16
CA TYR A 60 6.56 -3.03 -0.12
C TYR A 60 6.00 -4.14 -1.01
N SER A 61 6.65 -5.29 -1.08
CA SER A 61 6.13 -6.42 -1.86
C SER A 61 4.76 -6.88 -1.34
N GLN A 62 4.53 -6.83 -0.03
CA GLN A 62 3.23 -7.16 0.57
C GLN A 62 2.17 -6.10 0.25
N MET A 63 2.54 -4.81 0.29
CA MET A 63 1.64 -3.73 -0.08
C MET A 63 1.21 -3.82 -1.55
N ILE A 64 2.15 -4.08 -2.46
CA ILE A 64 1.86 -4.27 -3.89
C ILE A 64 0.90 -5.44 -4.10
N ALA A 65 1.17 -6.59 -3.46
CA ALA A 65 0.30 -7.75 -3.56
C ALA A 65 -1.13 -7.45 -3.06
N ARG A 66 -1.25 -6.71 -1.95
CA ARG A 66 -2.56 -6.31 -1.41
C ARG A 66 -3.28 -5.33 -2.34
N GLY A 67 -2.56 -4.37 -2.92
CA GLY A 67 -3.13 -3.41 -3.87
C GLY A 67 -3.64 -4.08 -5.15
N GLU A 68 -2.89 -5.04 -5.71
CA GLU A 68 -3.35 -5.79 -6.88
C GLU A 68 -4.56 -6.68 -6.55
N SER A 69 -4.62 -7.26 -5.34
CA SER A 69 -5.80 -8.00 -4.88
C SER A 69 -7.05 -7.10 -4.81
N GLU A 70 -6.95 -5.93 -4.17
CA GLU A 70 -8.08 -5.00 -4.08
C GLU A 70 -8.54 -4.50 -5.45
N LYS A 71 -7.59 -4.23 -6.36
CA LYS A 71 -7.92 -3.86 -7.74
C LYS A 71 -8.66 -4.98 -8.48
N ALA A 72 -8.30 -6.23 -8.25
CA ALA A 72 -9.01 -7.38 -8.82
C ALA A 72 -10.44 -7.48 -8.25
N ASP A 73 -10.60 -7.30 -6.94
CA ASP A 73 -11.91 -7.33 -6.27
C ASP A 73 -12.83 -6.19 -6.77
N ILE A 74 -12.31 -4.96 -6.88
CA ILE A 74 -13.05 -3.82 -7.43
C ILE A 74 -13.48 -4.08 -8.87
N ARG A 75 -12.58 -4.64 -9.71
CA ARG A 75 -12.92 -4.99 -11.10
C ARG A 75 -14.05 -6.03 -11.16
N ALA A 76 -14.00 -7.04 -10.30
CA ALA A 76 -15.05 -8.05 -10.24
C ALA A 76 -16.41 -7.43 -9.83
N GLN A 77 -16.41 -6.51 -8.86
CA GLN A 77 -17.62 -5.80 -8.45
C GLN A 77 -18.20 -4.93 -9.57
N ILE A 78 -17.35 -4.19 -10.30
CA ILE A 78 -17.80 -3.38 -11.44
C ILE A 78 -18.43 -4.25 -12.53
N GLN A 79 -17.81 -5.39 -12.86
CA GLN A 79 -18.36 -6.32 -13.85
C GLN A 79 -19.71 -6.89 -13.42
N GLN A 80 -19.86 -7.27 -12.15
CA GLN A 80 -21.14 -7.74 -11.62
C GLN A 80 -22.24 -6.66 -11.69
N GLN A 81 -21.91 -5.40 -11.40
CA GLN A 81 -22.86 -4.30 -11.53
C GLN A 81 -23.27 -4.06 -12.99
N GLN A 82 -22.33 -4.14 -13.94
CA GLN A 82 -22.63 -4.05 -15.37
C GLN A 82 -23.57 -5.17 -15.82
N THR A 83 -23.25 -6.43 -15.51
CA THR A 83 -24.10 -7.58 -15.87
C THR A 83 -25.48 -7.50 -15.24
N ASN A 84 -25.59 -7.07 -13.97
CA ASN A 84 -26.88 -6.90 -13.31
C ASN A 84 -27.72 -5.78 -13.96
N SER A 85 -27.08 -4.70 -14.40
CA SER A 85 -27.77 -3.61 -15.10
C SER A 85 -28.28 -4.02 -16.49
N GLU A 86 -27.49 -4.80 -17.23
CA GLU A 86 -27.86 -5.35 -18.54
C GLU A 86 -29.01 -6.37 -18.42
N GLY A 87 -28.96 -7.26 -17.41
CA GLY A 87 -30.02 -8.23 -17.13
C GLY A 87 -31.36 -7.58 -16.77
N MET A 88 -31.32 -6.50 -15.97
CA MET A 88 -32.51 -5.69 -15.66
C MET A 88 -33.08 -5.00 -16.90
N GLN A 89 -32.23 -4.43 -17.77
CA GLN A 89 -32.67 -3.79 -19.01
C GLN A 89 -33.31 -4.80 -19.98
N ALA A 90 -32.74 -5.99 -20.12
CA ALA A 90 -33.31 -7.06 -20.95
C ALA A 90 -34.68 -7.53 -20.45
N TYR A 91 -34.88 -7.57 -19.12
CA TYR A 91 -36.17 -7.91 -18.52
C TYR A 91 -37.23 -6.83 -18.75
N LEU A 92 -36.85 -5.55 -18.69
CA LEU A 92 -37.75 -4.42 -18.95
C LEU A 92 -38.14 -4.29 -20.43
N GLN A 93 -37.28 -4.71 -21.36
CA GLN A 93 -37.54 -4.68 -22.81
C GLN A 93 -38.36 -5.88 -23.32
N ASN A 94 -38.34 -7.02 -22.60
CA ASN A 94 -39.14 -8.21 -22.93
C ASN A 94 -40.52 -8.22 -22.25
N ARG A 95 -41.05 -7.05 -21.89
CA ARG A 95 -42.36 -6.90 -21.26
C ARG A 95 -43.35 -6.23 -22.20
#